data_AF-A0A843ED23-F1
#
_entry.id   AF-A0A843ED23-F1
#
_cell.length_a   1.000
_cell.length_b   1.000
_cell.length_c   1.000
_cell.angle_alpha   90.00
_cell.angle_beta   90.00
_cell.angle_gamma   90.00
#
_symmetry.space_group_name_H-M   'P 1'
#
loop_
_entity.id
_entity.type
_entity.pdbx_description
1 polymer ?
#
loop_
_entity_poly.entity_id
_entity_poly.type
_entity_poly.pdbx_seq_one_letter_code
_entity_poly.pdbx_strand_id
1 'polypeptide(L)'
;MPLKRLKYTLDYCRANPIGFLIILFLIWSINFMNSYADSHTIKYKIIFYTLAFLATLFMYGYGLAITKDTIRNGVKLPIIKLKQCTVFGIKASILMTIYSFIEGFLLYDLSTRFYLPEFHLRFAVSHLFETLKLYYWHNPVSTIEFIVVSMMVTYIVAFFLEISLARLADGGSLVSAFNILSI
;
A
#
# COMPACT_ATOMS: atom_id res chain seq x y z
N MET A 1 -5.52 -17.53 9.49
CA MET A 1 -4.12 -17.15 9.20
C MET A 1 -3.78 -15.65 9.34
N PRO A 2 -4.67 -14.65 9.13
CA PRO A 2 -4.27 -13.24 9.22
C PRO A 2 -3.96 -12.75 10.66
N LEU A 3 -4.72 -13.19 11.67
CA LEU A 3 -4.47 -12.87 13.09
C LEU A 3 -3.09 -13.33 13.60
N LYS A 4 -2.60 -14.49 13.13
CA LYS A 4 -1.25 -14.96 13.47
C LYS A 4 -0.19 -14.08 12.83
N ARG A 5 -0.33 -13.72 11.54
CA ARG A 5 0.61 -12.80 10.86
C ARG A 5 0.63 -11.43 11.52
N LEU A 6 -0.52 -10.88 11.91
CA LEU A 6 -0.60 -9.59 12.62
C LEU A 6 0.19 -9.63 13.93
N LYS A 7 0.06 -10.71 14.71
CA LYS A 7 0.82 -10.91 15.94
C LYS A 7 2.33 -10.99 15.67
N TYR A 8 2.76 -11.77 14.68
CA TYR A 8 4.18 -11.86 14.31
C TYR A 8 4.76 -10.52 13.83
N THR A 9 4.02 -9.76 13.03
CA THR A 9 4.44 -8.43 12.60
C THR A 9 4.53 -7.46 13.79
N LEU A 10 3.58 -7.50 14.72
CA LEU A 10 3.62 -6.69 15.94
C LEU A 10 4.80 -7.05 16.84
N ASP A 11 5.07 -8.34 17.02
CA ASP A 11 6.21 -8.83 17.80
C ASP A 11 7.54 -8.41 17.14
N TYR A 12 7.60 -8.44 15.80
CA TYR A 12 8.75 -7.97 15.02
C TYR A 12 8.98 -6.46 15.16
N CYS A 13 7.90 -5.65 15.12
CA CYS A 13 7.96 -4.20 15.33
C CYS A 13 8.39 -3.86 16.77
N ARG A 14 7.89 -4.60 17.77
CA ARG A 14 8.29 -4.45 19.18
C ARG A 14 9.75 -4.80 19.41
N ALA A 15 10.27 -5.81 18.72
CA ALA A 15 11.67 -6.19 18.79
C ALA A 15 12.60 -5.17 18.10
N ASN A 16 12.08 -4.37 17.15
CA ASN A 16 12.89 -3.45 16.33
C ASN A 16 12.32 -2.01 16.33
N PRO A 17 12.20 -1.35 17.50
CA PRO A 17 11.55 -0.04 17.62
C PRO A 17 12.27 1.07 16.82
N ILE A 18 13.60 1.01 16.73
CA ILE A 18 14.40 1.95 15.94
C ILE A 18 14.08 1.80 14.44
N GLY A 19 13.93 0.56 13.96
CA GLY A 19 13.54 0.30 12.57
C GLY A 19 12.15 0.85 12.24
N PHE A 20 11.21 0.74 13.17
CA PHE A 20 9.88 1.33 13.03
C PHE A 20 9.93 2.86 12.95
N LEU A 21 10.73 3.52 13.80
CA LEU A 21 10.95 4.97 13.74
C LEU A 21 11.57 5.41 12.41
N ILE A 22 12.52 4.64 11.88
CA ILE A 22 13.12 4.91 10.56
C ILE A 22 12.07 4.82 9.44
N ILE A 23 11.18 3.81 9.48
CA ILE A 23 10.10 3.68 8.50
C ILE A 23 9.12 4.85 8.60
N LEU A 24 8.72 5.24 9.82
CA LEU A 24 7.85 6.40 10.02
C LEU A 24 8.49 7.70 9.51
N PHE A 25 9.78 7.88 9.78
CA PHE A 25 10.54 9.03 9.29
C PHE A 25 10.64 9.06 7.76
N LEU A 26 10.86 7.91 7.12
CA LEU A 26 10.85 7.79 5.66
C LEU A 26 9.48 8.13 5.07
N ILE A 27 8.40 7.62 5.65
CA ILE A 27 7.02 7.94 5.23
C ILE A 27 6.77 9.45 5.36
N TRP A 28 7.13 10.05 6.49
CA TRP A 28 6.99 11.49 6.69
C TRP A 28 7.81 12.29 5.68
N SER A 29 9.06 11.89 5.43
CA SER A 29 9.95 12.54 4.47
C SER A 29 9.41 12.50 3.05
N ILE A 30 8.84 11.37 2.62
CA ILE A 30 8.21 11.22 1.29
C ILE A 30 7.01 12.16 1.15
N ASN A 31 6.13 12.20 2.16
CA ASN A 31 4.99 13.10 2.16
C ASN A 31 5.41 14.58 2.14
N PHE A 32 6.42 14.93 2.93
CA PHE A 32 7.00 16.27 2.93
C PHE A 32 7.58 16.63 1.55
N MET A 33 8.36 15.74 0.93
CA MET A 33 8.91 15.96 -0.40
C MET A 33 7.83 16.16 -1.47
N ASN A 34 6.76 15.36 -1.44
CA ASN A 34 5.64 15.50 -2.39
C ASN A 34 4.89 16.83 -2.18
N SER A 35 4.56 17.19 -0.94
CA SER A 35 3.89 18.47 -0.63
C SER A 35 4.75 19.68 -0.98
N TYR A 36 6.07 19.60 -0.72
CA TYR A 36 7.02 20.63 -1.09
C TYR A 36 7.18 20.74 -2.61
N ALA A 37 7.18 19.61 -3.33
CA ALA A 37 7.15 19.60 -4.79
C ALA A 37 5.93 20.36 -5.33
N ASP A 38 4.73 20.04 -4.83
CA ASP A 38 3.47 20.60 -5.32
C ASP A 38 3.41 22.13 -5.27
N SER A 39 4.06 22.72 -4.27
CA SER A 39 4.11 24.16 -3.99
C SER A 39 5.19 24.93 -4.75
N HIS A 40 6.10 24.25 -5.48
CA HIS A 40 7.27 24.87 -6.11
C HIS A 40 7.29 24.72 -7.64
N THR A 41 8.25 25.40 -8.28
CA THR A 41 8.39 25.40 -9.74
C THR A 41 8.68 24.00 -10.32
N ILE A 42 8.38 23.83 -11.60
CA ILE A 42 8.48 22.54 -12.34
C ILE A 42 9.85 21.85 -12.17
N LYS A 43 10.95 22.62 -12.10
CA LYS A 43 12.31 22.06 -11.91
C LYS A 43 12.46 21.34 -10.56
N TYR A 44 11.95 21.93 -9.48
CA TYR A 44 11.99 21.32 -8.15
C TYR A 44 11.02 20.14 -8.06
N LYS A 45 9.85 20.22 -8.73
CA LYS A 45 8.90 19.10 -8.80
C LYS A 45 9.55 17.80 -9.25
N ILE A 46 10.27 17.84 -10.38
CA ILE A 46 10.91 16.64 -10.95
C ILE A 46 11.92 16.03 -9.95
N ILE A 47 12.74 16.86 -9.31
CA ILE A 47 13.77 16.41 -8.37
C ILE A 47 13.13 15.74 -7.14
N PHE A 48 12.17 16.41 -6.51
CA PHE A 48 11.54 15.91 -5.29
C PHE A 48 10.69 14.67 -5.53
N TYR A 49 9.93 14.59 -6.65
CA TYR A 49 9.21 13.37 -7.00
C TYR A 49 10.17 12.21 -7.30
N THR A 50 11.30 12.46 -7.95
CA THR A 50 12.30 11.40 -8.22
C THR A 50 12.89 10.86 -6.91
N LEU A 51 13.21 11.74 -5.96
CA LEU A 51 13.69 11.34 -4.64
C LEU A 51 12.62 10.58 -3.84
N ALA A 52 11.37 11.04 -3.88
CA ALA A 52 10.24 10.36 -3.25
C ALA A 52 10.02 8.96 -3.85
N PHE A 53 10.14 8.83 -5.17
CA PHE A 53 10.06 7.54 -5.86
C PHE A 53 11.18 6.59 -5.46
N LEU A 54 12.43 7.07 -5.41
CA LEU A 54 13.57 6.27 -4.95
C LEU A 54 13.43 5.80 -3.50
N ALA A 55 12.98 6.69 -2.61
CA ALA A 55 12.69 6.35 -1.22
C ALA A 55 11.57 5.32 -1.11
N THR A 56 10.52 5.45 -1.92
CA THR A 56 9.40 4.49 -1.98
C THR A 56 9.86 3.11 -2.47
N LEU A 57 10.70 3.06 -3.52
CA LEU A 57 11.32 1.82 -4.00
C LEU A 57 12.13 1.13 -2.90
N PHE A 58 12.90 1.90 -2.14
CA PHE A 58 13.67 1.36 -1.03
C PHE A 58 12.76 0.81 0.07
N MET A 59 11.70 1.53 0.45
CA MET A 59 10.73 1.04 1.44
C MET A 59 10.07 -0.27 1.01
N TYR A 60 9.67 -0.38 -0.26
CA TYR A 60 9.07 -1.61 -0.78
C TYR A 60 10.07 -2.76 -0.84
N GLY A 61 11.29 -2.52 -1.29
CA GLY A 61 12.35 -3.52 -1.33
C GLY A 61 12.72 -4.03 0.06
N TYR A 62 12.85 -3.13 1.02
CA TYR A 62 13.15 -3.47 2.41
C TYR A 62 11.95 -4.15 3.10
N GLY A 63 10.72 -3.69 2.82
CA GLY A 63 9.48 -4.30 3.32
C GLY A 63 9.30 -5.74 2.87
N LEU A 64 9.64 -6.07 1.62
CA LEU A 64 9.66 -7.46 1.14
C LEU A 64 10.72 -8.30 1.87
N ALA A 65 11.89 -7.73 2.17
CA ALA A 65 12.92 -8.43 2.92
C ALA A 65 12.46 -8.76 4.35
N ILE A 66 11.80 -7.81 5.03
CA ILE A 66 11.17 -8.04 6.33
C ILE A 66 10.10 -9.13 6.20
N THR A 67 9.23 -9.03 5.19
CA THR A 67 8.15 -10.01 4.97
C THR A 67 8.72 -11.43 4.81
N LYS A 68 9.81 -11.59 4.06
CA LYS A 68 10.52 -12.85 3.90
C LYS A 68 11.05 -13.39 5.24
N ASP A 69 11.65 -12.53 6.04
CA ASP A 69 12.18 -12.90 7.36
C ASP A 69 11.05 -13.31 8.31
N THR A 70 9.95 -12.55 8.33
CA THR A 70 8.74 -12.84 9.12
C THR A 70 8.10 -14.18 8.73
N ILE A 71 8.03 -14.50 7.42
CA ILE A 71 7.54 -15.82 6.95
C ILE A 71 8.39 -16.97 7.50
N ARG A 72 9.69 -16.72 7.71
CA ARG A 72 10.67 -17.70 8.24
C ARG A 72 10.80 -17.66 9.76
N ASN A 73 9.89 -16.96 10.46
CA ASN A 73 9.93 -16.74 11.91
C ASN A 73 11.18 -15.99 12.41
N GLY A 74 11.79 -15.16 11.55
CA GLY A 74 12.84 -14.23 11.94
C GLY A 74 12.32 -13.12 12.85
N VAL A 75 13.22 -12.55 13.67
CA VAL A 75 12.89 -11.53 14.69
C VAL A 75 13.80 -10.30 14.59
N LYS A 76 14.83 -10.34 13.73
CA LYS A 76 15.85 -9.29 13.60
C LYS A 76 15.77 -8.65 12.23
N LEU A 77 15.92 -7.33 12.16
CA LEU A 77 15.95 -6.59 10.89
C LEU A 77 16.91 -7.24 9.86
N PRO A 78 16.46 -7.48 8.62
CA PRO A 78 17.26 -8.16 7.62
C PRO A 78 18.37 -7.23 7.12
N ILE A 79 19.58 -7.78 6.99
CA ILE A 79 20.70 -7.11 6.31
C ILE A 79 20.56 -7.40 4.83
N ILE A 80 20.14 -6.41 4.04
CA ILE A 80 19.94 -6.54 2.59
C ILE A 80 20.96 -5.71 1.81
N LYS A 81 21.50 -6.30 0.73
CA LYS A 81 22.37 -5.58 -0.21
C LYS A 81 21.52 -4.59 -1.02
N LEU A 82 22.06 -3.40 -1.29
CA LEU A 82 21.36 -2.36 -2.07
C LEU A 82 20.79 -2.91 -3.39
N LYS A 83 21.59 -3.67 -4.15
CA LYS A 83 21.16 -4.31 -5.41
C LYS A 83 19.95 -5.22 -5.24
N GLN A 84 19.89 -6.00 -4.17
CA GLN A 84 18.75 -6.88 -3.90
C GLN A 84 17.52 -6.05 -3.49
N CYS A 85 17.72 -5.02 -2.67
CA CYS A 85 16.66 -4.10 -2.27
C CYS A 85 16.03 -3.43 -3.50
N THR A 86 16.84 -2.93 -4.45
CA THR A 86 16.33 -2.31 -5.67
C THR A 86 15.53 -3.28 -6.53
N VAL A 87 16.01 -4.51 -6.72
CA VAL A 87 15.29 -5.53 -7.52
C VAL A 87 13.95 -5.89 -6.87
N PHE A 88 13.93 -6.11 -5.56
CA PHE A 88 12.68 -6.35 -4.83
C PHE A 88 11.76 -5.14 -4.89
N GLY A 89 12.29 -3.93 -4.71
CA GLY A 89 11.55 -2.68 -4.79
C GLY A 89 10.85 -2.50 -6.12
N ILE A 90 11.56 -2.70 -7.25
CA ILE A 90 10.97 -2.58 -8.59
C ILE A 90 9.83 -3.58 -8.78
N LYS A 91 10.06 -4.85 -8.40
CA LYS A 91 9.04 -5.89 -8.54
C LYS A 91 7.81 -5.60 -7.67
N ALA A 92 8.01 -5.16 -6.43
CA ALA A 92 6.93 -4.74 -5.54
C ALA A 92 6.18 -3.54 -6.11
N SER A 93 6.87 -2.52 -6.62
CA SER A 93 6.25 -1.34 -7.23
C SER A 93 5.34 -1.73 -8.39
N ILE A 94 5.80 -2.60 -9.31
CA ILE A 94 4.98 -3.07 -10.42
C ILE A 94 3.71 -3.76 -9.91
N LEU A 95 3.87 -4.65 -8.91
CA LEU A 95 2.75 -5.37 -8.31
C LEU A 95 1.76 -4.43 -7.64
N MET A 96 2.25 -3.51 -6.82
CA MET A 96 1.46 -2.48 -6.15
C MET A 96 0.69 -1.63 -7.16
N THR A 97 1.34 -1.18 -8.24
CA THR A 97 0.70 -0.39 -9.29
C THR A 97 -0.42 -1.15 -9.98
N ILE A 98 -0.22 -2.42 -10.34
CA ILE A 98 -1.25 -3.23 -11.00
C ILE A 98 -2.46 -3.41 -10.07
N TYR A 99 -2.25 -3.78 -8.80
CA TYR A 99 -3.37 -3.93 -7.87
C TYR A 99 -4.06 -2.61 -7.54
N SER A 100 -3.30 -1.51 -7.46
CA SER A 100 -3.88 -0.17 -7.24
C SER A 100 -4.71 0.28 -8.45
N PHE A 101 -4.28 -0.08 -9.66
CA PHE A 101 -5.05 0.16 -10.88
C PHE A 101 -6.34 -0.65 -10.92
N ILE A 102 -6.29 -1.94 -10.55
CA ILE A 102 -7.49 -2.79 -10.44
C ILE A 102 -8.44 -2.24 -9.37
N GLU A 103 -7.92 -1.87 -8.19
CA GLU A 103 -8.70 -1.25 -7.11
C GLU A 103 -9.36 0.04 -7.61
N GLY A 104 -8.60 0.93 -8.23
CA GLY A 104 -9.10 2.20 -8.77
C GLY A 104 -10.18 2.00 -9.84
N PHE A 105 -10.00 1.04 -10.75
CA PHE A 105 -10.99 0.73 -11.78
C PHE A 105 -12.30 0.19 -11.20
N LEU A 106 -12.22 -0.71 -10.21
CA LEU A 106 -13.41 -1.25 -9.53
C LEU A 106 -14.14 -0.17 -8.73
N LEU A 107 -13.40 0.68 -8.02
CA LEU A 107 -13.98 1.80 -7.28
C LEU A 107 -14.62 2.84 -8.22
N TYR A 108 -14.01 3.09 -9.39
CA TYR A 108 -14.61 3.92 -10.43
C TYR A 108 -15.94 3.35 -10.94
N ASP A 109 -15.97 2.07 -11.32
CA ASP A 109 -17.22 1.40 -11.76
C ASP A 109 -18.30 1.50 -10.68
N LEU A 110 -17.96 1.25 -9.40
CA LEU A 110 -18.89 1.44 -8.28
C LEU A 110 -19.38 2.89 -8.17
N SER A 111 -18.47 3.86 -8.25
CA SER A 111 -18.81 5.28 -8.19
C SER A 111 -19.84 5.66 -9.26
N THR A 112 -19.64 5.18 -10.49
CA THR A 112 -20.57 5.45 -11.60
C THR A 112 -21.93 4.78 -11.42
N ARG A 113 -22.00 3.56 -10.88
CA ARG A 113 -23.26 2.84 -10.64
C ARG A 113 -24.11 3.44 -9.52
N PHE A 114 -23.46 3.96 -8.48
CA PHE A 114 -24.15 4.57 -7.34
C PHE A 114 -24.34 6.09 -7.52
N TYR A 115 -23.92 6.68 -8.65
CA TYR A 115 -23.95 8.12 -8.93
C TYR A 115 -23.29 8.96 -7.82
N LEU A 116 -22.21 8.43 -7.24
CA LEU A 116 -21.43 9.12 -6.21
C LEU A 116 -20.13 9.63 -6.85
N PRO A 117 -19.56 10.75 -6.37
CA PRO A 117 -18.24 11.21 -6.82
C PRO A 117 -17.18 10.16 -6.52
N GLU A 118 -16.15 10.10 -7.36
CA GLU A 118 -15.01 9.19 -7.19
C GLU A 118 -14.44 9.37 -5.79
N PHE A 119 -14.73 8.40 -4.94
CA PHE A 119 -14.36 8.46 -3.55
C PHE A 119 -13.22 7.48 -3.33
N HIS A 120 -12.02 8.00 -3.07
CA HIS A 120 -10.92 7.17 -2.60
C HIS A 120 -11.24 6.73 -1.16
N LEU A 121 -11.84 5.55 -1.01
CA LEU A 121 -12.27 5.01 0.29
C LEU A 121 -11.13 4.91 1.31
N ARG A 122 -9.87 4.78 0.85
CA ARG A 122 -8.67 4.86 1.71
C ARG A 122 -8.58 6.15 2.50
N PHE A 123 -9.21 7.22 2.01
CA PHE A 123 -9.30 8.49 2.70
C PHE A 123 -10.68 8.75 3.34
N ALA A 124 -11.63 7.79 3.32
CA ALA A 124 -12.93 7.94 4.00
C ALA A 124 -12.77 8.22 5.49
N VAL A 125 -11.89 7.43 6.12
CA VAL A 125 -11.62 7.49 7.55
C VAL A 125 -10.84 8.76 7.90
N SER A 126 -9.94 9.21 7.03
CA SER A 126 -9.17 10.45 7.23
C SER A 126 -9.89 11.73 6.79
N HIS A 127 -10.91 11.63 5.92
CA HIS A 127 -11.79 12.72 5.47
C HIS A 127 -13.24 12.46 5.90
N LEU A 128 -13.43 12.20 7.20
CA LEU A 128 -14.74 11.95 7.82
C LEU A 128 -15.78 13.02 7.43
N PHE A 129 -15.38 14.29 7.35
CA PHE A 129 -16.25 15.39 6.97
C PHE A 129 -16.75 15.32 5.52
N GLU A 130 -15.91 14.90 4.58
CA GLU A 130 -16.33 14.73 3.18
C GLU A 130 -17.20 13.49 3.02
N THR A 131 -16.89 12.42 3.77
CA THR A 131 -17.71 11.21 3.88
C THR A 131 -19.10 11.51 4.48
N LEU A 132 -19.18 12.39 5.47
CA LEU A 132 -20.45 12.85 6.03
C LEU A 132 -21.25 13.71 5.04
N LYS A 133 -20.59 14.58 4.25
CA LYS A 133 -21.27 15.35 3.20
C LYS A 133 -21.95 14.44 2.18
N LEU A 134 -21.33 13.32 1.82
CA LEU A 134 -21.94 12.31 0.94
C LEU A 134 -23.26 11.78 1.50
N TYR A 135 -23.31 11.48 2.79
CA TYR A 135 -24.51 10.99 3.47
C TYR A 135 -25.64 12.03 3.50
N TYR A 136 -25.32 13.31 3.67
CA TYR A 136 -26.33 14.37 3.72
C TYR A 136 -26.81 14.83 2.34
N TRP A 137 -25.99 14.68 1.30
CA TRP A 137 -26.26 15.22 -0.04
C TRP A 137 -26.75 14.17 -1.04
N HIS A 138 -26.71 12.88 -0.67
CA HIS A 138 -27.16 11.76 -1.50
C HIS A 138 -28.11 10.85 -0.72
N ASN A 139 -28.68 9.85 -1.41
CA ASN A 139 -29.54 8.86 -0.75
C ASN A 139 -28.73 8.07 0.29
N PRO A 140 -29.09 8.11 1.58
CA PRO A 140 -28.30 7.50 2.65
C PRO A 140 -28.17 5.99 2.52
N VAL A 141 -29.17 5.31 1.95
CA VAL A 141 -29.12 3.86 1.71
C VAL A 141 -28.06 3.54 0.66
N SER A 142 -28.09 4.24 -0.48
CA SER A 142 -27.11 4.07 -1.56
C SER A 142 -25.70 4.46 -1.13
N THR A 143 -25.54 5.47 -0.25
CA THR A 143 -24.24 5.83 0.33
C THR A 143 -23.69 4.74 1.25
N ILE A 144 -24.53 4.14 2.10
CA ILE A 144 -24.12 3.03 2.98
C ILE A 144 -23.73 1.81 2.15
N GLU A 145 -24.54 1.44 1.15
CA GLU A 145 -24.25 0.34 0.24
C GLU A 145 -22.92 0.57 -0.50
N PHE A 146 -22.69 1.77 -1.03
CA PHE A 146 -21.44 2.14 -1.67
C PHE A 146 -20.24 1.99 -0.73
N ILE A 147 -20.33 2.47 0.53
CA ILE A 147 -19.26 2.34 1.52
C ILE A 147 -18.96 0.87 1.80
N VAL A 148 -19.98 0.05 2.09
CA VAL A 148 -19.81 -1.36 2.43
C VAL A 148 -19.19 -2.14 1.25
N VAL A 149 -19.71 -1.95 0.03
CA VAL A 149 -19.19 -2.63 -1.16
C VAL A 149 -17.77 -2.17 -1.48
N SER A 150 -17.48 -0.87 -1.35
CA SER A 150 -16.12 -0.36 -1.55
C SER A 150 -15.14 -0.90 -0.52
N MET A 151 -15.55 -1.04 0.76
CA MET A 151 -14.71 -1.68 1.78
C MET A 151 -14.43 -3.13 1.41
N MET A 152 -15.44 -3.88 0.96
CA MET A 152 -15.25 -5.26 0.48
C MET A 152 -14.26 -5.34 -0.67
N VAL A 153 -14.38 -4.47 -1.68
CA VAL A 153 -13.44 -4.41 -2.82
C VAL A 153 -12.02 -4.13 -2.33
N THR A 154 -11.83 -3.10 -1.49
CA THR A 154 -10.51 -2.77 -0.93
C THR A 154 -9.93 -3.95 -0.14
N TYR A 155 -10.71 -4.63 0.69
CA TYR A 155 -10.23 -5.80 1.43
C TYR A 155 -9.86 -6.98 0.52
N ILE A 156 -10.67 -7.27 -0.50
CA ILE A 156 -10.40 -8.35 -1.46
C ILE A 156 -9.11 -8.05 -2.23
N VAL A 157 -8.96 -6.83 -2.74
CA VAL A 157 -7.75 -6.42 -3.47
C VAL A 157 -6.52 -6.44 -2.55
N ALA A 158 -6.63 -5.91 -1.34
CA ALA A 158 -5.55 -5.94 -0.36
C ALA A 158 -5.14 -7.38 -0.01
N PHE A 159 -6.10 -8.29 0.16
CA PHE A 159 -5.82 -9.70 0.43
C PHE A 159 -5.02 -10.36 -0.70
N PHE A 160 -5.43 -10.19 -1.95
CA PHE A 160 -4.68 -10.74 -3.09
C PHE A 160 -3.30 -10.09 -3.24
N LEU A 161 -3.23 -8.77 -3.03
CA LEU A 161 -1.97 -8.05 -3.02
C LEU A 161 -1.00 -8.58 -1.96
N GLU A 162 -1.45 -8.82 -0.73
CA GLU A 162 -0.64 -9.39 0.34
C GLU A 162 -0.11 -10.79 0.00
N ILE A 163 -0.94 -11.66 -0.59
CA ILE A 163 -0.51 -12.99 -1.04
C ILE A 163 0.56 -12.88 -2.12
N SER A 164 0.33 -12.01 -3.10
CA SER A 164 1.25 -11.79 -4.20
C SER A 164 2.59 -11.21 -3.73
N LEU A 165 2.58 -10.27 -2.79
CA LEU A 165 3.79 -9.73 -2.15
C LEU A 165 4.52 -10.80 -1.32
N ALA A 166 3.80 -11.64 -0.58
CA ALA A 166 4.41 -12.72 0.20
C ALA A 166 5.14 -13.74 -0.70
N ARG A 167 4.56 -14.10 -1.85
CA ARG A 167 5.22 -14.97 -2.84
C ARG A 167 6.45 -14.33 -3.47
N LEU A 168 6.34 -13.03 -3.76
CA LEU A 168 7.46 -12.26 -4.26
C LEU A 168 8.62 -12.20 -3.25
N ALA A 169 8.29 -12.07 -1.97
CA ALA A 169 9.24 -12.07 -0.86
C ALA A 169 9.97 -13.43 -0.71
N ASP A 170 9.29 -14.56 -0.95
CA ASP A 170 9.91 -15.89 -0.86
C ASP A 170 10.75 -16.28 -2.09
N GLY A 171 10.96 -15.34 -3.02
CA GLY A 171 11.83 -15.52 -4.19
C GLY A 171 11.10 -15.87 -5.48
N GLY A 172 9.77 -15.77 -5.50
CA GLY A 172 8.97 -15.95 -6.70
C GLY A 172 9.32 -14.97 -7.84
N SER A 173 9.04 -15.38 -9.07
CA SER A 173 9.04 -14.49 -10.23
C SER A 173 7.82 -13.56 -10.18
N LEU A 174 7.89 -12.42 -10.89
CA LEU A 174 6.77 -11.47 -10.95
C LEU A 174 5.51 -12.12 -11.52
N VAL A 175 5.66 -13.00 -12.52
CA VAL A 175 4.56 -13.78 -13.11
C VAL A 175 3.95 -14.75 -12.08
N SER A 176 4.79 -15.45 -11.30
CA SER A 176 4.32 -16.37 -10.26
C SER A 176 3.57 -15.67 -9.12
N ALA A 177 3.86 -14.38 -8.88
CA ALA A 177 3.15 -13.60 -7.88
C ALA A 177 1.67 -13.44 -8.25
N PHE A 178 1.34 -13.28 -9.54
CA PHE A 178 -0.05 -13.16 -10.01
C PHE A 178 -0.79 -14.50 -10.17
N ASN A 179 -0.08 -15.64 -10.19
CA ASN A 179 -0.70 -16.94 -10.42
C ASN A 179 -1.33 -17.53 -9.15
N ILE A 180 -2.49 -17.01 -8.73
CA ILE A 180 -3.17 -17.40 -7.48
C ILE A 180 -3.62 -18.87 -7.49
N LEU A 181 -3.72 -19.54 -8.66
CA LEU A 181 -4.19 -20.92 -8.78
C LEU A 181 -3.23 -21.99 -8.26
N SER A 182 -1.94 -21.68 -8.07
CA SER A 182 -0.94 -22.66 -7.58
C SER A 182 -0.84 -22.70 -6.04
N ILE A 183 -1.97 -22.52 -5.32
CA ILE A 183 -2.02 -22.68 -3.85
C ILE A 183 -2.09 -24.16 -3.50
#